data_AF-A0A3D5J9A6-F1
#
_entry.id   AF-A0A3D5J9A6-F1
#
_cell.length_a   1.000
_cell.length_b   1.000
_cell.length_c   1.000
_cell.angle_alpha   90.00
_cell.angle_beta   90.00
_cell.angle_gamma   90.00
#
_symmetry.space_group_name_H-M   'P 1'
#
loop_
_entity.id
_entity.type
_entity.pdbx_description
1 polymer ?
#
loop_
_entity_poly.entity_id
_entity_poly.type
_entity_poly.pdbx_seq_one_letter_code
_entity_poly.pdbx_strand_id
1 'polypeptide(L)'
;MQTRDEITFFRQDLQFLQELNALSGIKNVSILNPPPPTQLPQGILEDFEDIVFYSPVIRPIDHLFNLNRLLREGTPVPGNDYDLRLSSQFFQMTSNLPVTTLDGVRMEEGPPSFLGEDQVMQIYGNIFDWLDAKDGEMPYTTPYLGSIGAEQLSYLDYGQEKIVKNRGLDQLNEIRLIIGFRESGIPWESWERYFTTYPVGKPPEAGTPEGESRLNINLATEEEIIEFLNRFDQNRIPSELFESNTQEYVINAANIASVLKQQKGTIGPLNMLVDAEYRQPGSIQSALDADPTTNYLPRQAEQKFFIRFSEWYQIRLKAELDGVLASVEAIVQIRRDDEGEPIKDGIAIHHFLLN
;
A
#
# COMPACT_ATOMS: atom_id res chain seq x y z
N MET A 1 15.68 -21.31 -18.90
CA MET A 1 14.75 -20.91 -17.83
C MET A 1 13.33 -21.04 -18.38
N GLN A 2 12.46 -21.84 -17.75
CA GLN A 2 11.02 -21.76 -18.03
C GLN A 2 10.53 -20.43 -17.47
N THR A 3 9.90 -19.60 -18.29
CA THR A 3 9.14 -18.44 -17.83
C THR A 3 7.94 -18.94 -17.03
N ARG A 4 7.81 -18.48 -15.78
CA ARG A 4 6.66 -18.76 -14.91
C ARG A 4 5.83 -17.49 -14.78
N ASP A 5 4.51 -17.64 -14.72
CA ASP A 5 3.61 -16.51 -14.52
C ASP A 5 3.67 -15.98 -13.08
N GLU A 6 3.17 -14.76 -12.89
CA GLU A 6 3.21 -14.04 -11.61
C GLU A 6 2.58 -14.84 -10.46
N ILE A 7 1.37 -15.38 -10.67
CA ILE A 7 0.61 -16.04 -9.62
C ILE A 7 1.37 -17.27 -9.14
N THR A 8 1.92 -18.05 -10.08
CA THR A 8 2.77 -19.21 -9.76
C THR A 8 4.03 -18.79 -9.02
N PHE A 9 4.73 -17.75 -9.47
CA PHE A 9 5.94 -17.26 -8.78
C PHE A 9 5.64 -16.86 -7.33
N PHE A 10 4.61 -16.04 -7.08
CA PHE A 10 4.31 -15.58 -5.73
C PHE A 10 3.73 -16.68 -4.83
N ARG A 11 2.78 -17.46 -5.34
CA ARG A 11 2.09 -18.49 -4.54
C ARG A 11 2.89 -19.78 -4.37
N GLN A 12 3.92 -20.06 -5.19
CA GLN A 12 4.68 -21.31 -5.08
C GLN A 12 6.14 -21.06 -4.72
N ASP A 13 6.79 -20.09 -5.37
CA ASP A 13 8.24 -19.90 -5.23
C ASP A 13 8.58 -18.97 -4.05
N LEU A 14 7.83 -17.88 -3.88
CA LEU A 14 8.03 -16.95 -2.76
C LEU A 14 7.33 -17.38 -1.47
N GLN A 15 6.29 -18.23 -1.55
CA GLN A 15 5.58 -18.70 -0.37
C GLN A 15 6.51 -19.44 0.60
N PHE A 16 7.49 -20.19 0.11
CA PHE A 16 8.51 -20.84 0.93
C PHE A 16 9.27 -19.86 1.84
N LEU A 17 9.59 -18.66 1.33
CA LEU A 17 10.28 -17.63 2.13
C LEU A 17 9.38 -17.05 3.22
N GLN A 18 8.05 -17.06 3.02
CA GLN A 18 7.09 -16.66 4.05
C GLN A 18 6.94 -17.73 5.12
N GLU A 19 6.96 -19.00 4.75
CA GLU A 19 6.93 -20.12 5.71
C GLU A 19 8.17 -20.10 6.62
N LEU A 20 9.36 -19.80 6.08
CA LEU A 20 10.56 -19.60 6.89
C LEU A 20 10.42 -18.47 7.92
N ASN A 21 9.68 -17.40 7.57
CA ASN A 21 9.41 -16.28 8.46
C ASN A 21 8.28 -16.55 9.46
N ALA A 22 7.32 -17.42 9.13
CA ALA A 22 6.32 -17.87 10.09
C ALA A 22 6.98 -18.68 11.23
N LEU A 23 8.04 -19.45 10.92
CA LEU A 23 8.84 -20.16 11.92
C LEU A 23 9.60 -19.23 12.88
N SER A 24 9.89 -17.99 12.48
CA SER A 24 10.51 -16.97 13.34
C SER A 24 9.50 -16.18 14.19
N GLY A 25 8.20 -16.52 14.11
CA GLY A 25 7.15 -15.95 14.96
C GLY A 25 6.60 -14.60 14.50
N ILE A 26 6.87 -14.19 13.24
CA ILE A 26 6.35 -12.94 12.69
C ILE A 26 4.86 -13.13 12.34
N LYS A 27 4.00 -12.28 12.93
CA LYS A 27 2.54 -12.30 12.71
C LYS A 27 2.14 -11.38 11.55
N ASN A 28 0.97 -11.64 10.95
CA ASN A 28 0.35 -10.81 9.91
C ASN A 28 1.21 -10.66 8.64
N VAL A 29 1.85 -11.75 8.22
CA VAL A 29 2.66 -11.81 7.00
C VAL A 29 1.81 -12.24 5.81
N SER A 30 1.93 -11.54 4.70
CA SER A 30 1.32 -11.91 3.42
C SER A 30 2.25 -11.59 2.25
N ILE A 31 1.84 -11.96 1.02
CA ILE A 31 2.55 -11.58 -0.21
C ILE A 31 2.57 -10.06 -0.41
N LEU A 32 1.46 -9.38 -0.08
CA LEU A 32 1.35 -7.93 -0.21
C LEU A 32 2.08 -7.19 0.91
N ASN A 33 2.13 -7.81 2.09
CA ASN A 33 2.76 -7.30 3.30
C ASN A 33 3.80 -8.29 3.84
N PRO A 34 4.93 -8.46 3.13
CA PRO A 34 5.99 -9.37 3.55
C PRO A 34 6.67 -8.85 4.82
N PRO A 35 7.32 -9.74 5.59
CA PRO A 35 8.04 -9.34 6.78
C PRO A 35 9.35 -8.62 6.41
N PRO A 36 10.00 -7.96 7.38
CA PRO A 36 11.35 -7.44 7.17
C PRO A 36 12.34 -8.54 6.75
N PRO A 37 13.40 -8.20 5.98
CA PRO A 37 14.43 -9.17 5.60
C PRO A 37 15.04 -9.86 6.81
N THR A 38 15.01 -11.20 6.80
CA THR A 38 15.58 -12.08 7.84
C THR A 38 16.82 -12.78 7.33
N GLN A 39 17.80 -12.99 8.21
CA GLN A 39 19.03 -13.68 7.83
C GLN A 39 18.73 -15.11 7.38
N LEU A 40 19.24 -15.48 6.20
CA LEU A 40 19.12 -16.83 5.66
C LEU A 40 20.14 -17.77 6.33
N PRO A 41 19.81 -19.07 6.48
CA PRO A 41 20.78 -20.08 6.91
C PRO A 41 22.08 -20.05 6.10
N GLN A 42 23.22 -20.18 6.80
CA GLN A 42 24.53 -20.33 6.15
C GLN A 42 24.55 -21.56 5.24
N GLY A 43 25.20 -21.44 4.07
CA GLY A 43 25.34 -22.54 3.10
C GLY A 43 24.20 -22.68 2.08
N ILE A 44 23.20 -21.79 2.07
CA ILE A 44 22.19 -21.76 0.99
C ILE A 44 22.81 -21.40 -0.38
N LEU A 45 23.88 -20.61 -0.38
CA LEU A 45 24.68 -20.32 -1.56
C LEU A 45 26.11 -20.79 -1.28
N GLU A 46 26.41 -22.04 -1.63
CA GLU A 46 27.68 -22.73 -1.34
C GLU A 46 28.92 -21.95 -1.83
N ASP A 47 28.77 -21.10 -2.84
CA ASP A 47 29.88 -20.32 -3.43
C ASP A 47 30.25 -19.05 -2.63
N PHE A 48 29.52 -18.70 -1.56
CA PHE A 48 29.70 -17.45 -0.81
C PHE A 48 29.72 -17.67 0.70
N GLU A 49 30.69 -18.44 1.21
CA GLU A 49 30.80 -18.80 2.63
C GLU A 49 30.92 -17.59 3.57
N ASP A 50 31.53 -16.50 3.12
CA ASP A 50 31.77 -15.29 3.92
C ASP A 50 30.64 -14.24 3.82
N ILE A 51 29.61 -14.49 3.01
CA ILE A 51 28.49 -13.56 2.82
C ILE A 51 27.25 -14.05 3.56
N VAL A 52 26.70 -13.17 4.39
CA VAL A 52 25.40 -13.37 5.03
C VAL A 52 24.31 -12.77 4.13
N PHE A 53 23.48 -13.63 3.56
CA PHE A 53 22.32 -13.19 2.79
C PHE A 53 21.08 -13.06 3.67
N TYR A 54 20.23 -12.09 3.34
CA TYR A 54 18.90 -11.96 3.93
C TYR A 54 17.83 -12.38 2.92
N SER A 55 16.66 -12.76 3.43
CA SER A 55 15.50 -13.08 2.59
C SER A 55 15.16 -11.87 1.71
N PRO A 56 14.98 -12.08 0.39
CA PRO A 56 14.57 -11.01 -0.50
C PRO A 56 13.13 -10.60 -0.19
N VAL A 57 12.87 -9.30 -0.21
CA VAL A 57 11.51 -8.75 -0.12
C VAL A 57 11.09 -8.35 -1.52
N ILE A 58 10.22 -9.15 -2.13
CA ILE A 58 9.60 -8.85 -3.42
C ILE A 58 8.12 -8.75 -3.16
N ARG A 59 7.54 -7.56 -3.32
CA ARG A 59 6.10 -7.35 -3.14
C ARG A 59 5.48 -6.53 -4.26
N PRO A 60 4.27 -6.87 -4.71
CA PRO A 60 3.47 -5.95 -5.50
C PRO A 60 3.01 -4.76 -4.66
N ILE A 61 3.01 -3.57 -5.25
CA ILE A 61 2.70 -2.31 -4.55
C ILE A 61 1.45 -1.59 -5.09
N ASP A 62 0.75 -2.16 -6.08
CA ASP A 62 -0.43 -1.53 -6.70
C ASP A 62 -1.52 -1.12 -5.70
N HIS A 63 -1.59 -1.79 -4.55
CA HIS A 63 -2.59 -1.59 -3.51
C HIS A 63 -2.22 -0.51 -2.48
N LEU A 64 -0.98 -0.01 -2.50
CA LEU A 64 -0.49 1.00 -1.56
C LEU A 64 -1.03 2.38 -1.94
N PHE A 65 -1.31 3.21 -0.95
CA PHE A 65 -1.70 4.59 -1.18
C PHE A 65 -0.47 5.43 -1.52
N ASN A 66 -0.42 5.96 -2.73
CA ASN A 66 0.66 6.86 -3.14
C ASN A 66 0.44 8.26 -2.56
N LEU A 67 1.29 8.68 -1.60
CA LEU A 67 1.24 9.99 -0.97
C LEU A 67 1.45 11.13 -1.97
N ASN A 68 2.20 10.90 -3.05
CA ASN A 68 2.39 11.90 -4.10
C ASN A 68 1.10 12.18 -4.89
N ARG A 69 0.00 11.45 -4.69
CA ARG A 69 -1.31 11.83 -5.21
C ARG A 69 -1.87 13.12 -4.61
N LEU A 70 -1.31 13.54 -3.47
CA LEU A 70 -1.60 14.80 -2.80
C LEU A 70 -0.85 15.97 -3.46
N LEU A 71 0.17 15.71 -4.29
CA LEU A 71 0.84 16.75 -5.05
C LEU A 71 -0.16 17.46 -5.97
N ARG A 72 -0.25 18.77 -5.84
CA ARG A 72 -1.07 19.64 -6.68
C ARG A 72 -0.21 20.68 -7.38
N GLU A 73 -0.32 20.73 -8.70
CA GLU A 73 0.11 21.90 -9.46
C GLU A 73 -1.03 22.95 -9.43
N GLY A 74 -0.77 24.14 -8.88
CA GLY A 74 -1.72 25.26 -8.84
C GLY A 74 -2.35 25.52 -7.46
N THR A 75 -3.30 26.47 -7.38
CA THR A 75 -4.00 26.81 -6.13
C THR A 75 -4.94 25.70 -5.70
N PRO A 76 -4.70 25.06 -4.53
CA PRO A 76 -5.64 24.12 -3.96
C PRO A 76 -6.99 24.81 -3.83
N VAL A 77 -8.05 24.11 -4.23
CA VAL A 77 -9.40 24.41 -3.72
C VAL A 77 -9.67 23.30 -2.72
N PRO A 78 -9.35 23.51 -1.42
CA PRO A 78 -9.64 22.53 -0.39
C PRO A 78 -11.09 22.08 -0.48
N GLY A 79 -11.32 20.78 -0.31
CA GLY A 79 -12.67 20.23 -0.28
C GLY A 79 -13.35 20.03 -1.62
N ASN A 80 -12.62 20.02 -2.74
CA ASN A 80 -13.16 19.43 -3.96
C ASN A 80 -13.33 17.90 -3.82
N ASP A 81 -14.14 17.29 -4.69
CA ASP A 81 -14.50 15.86 -4.58
C ASP A 81 -13.29 14.92 -4.53
N TYR A 82 -12.22 15.25 -5.25
CA TYR A 82 -11.01 14.43 -5.24
C TYR A 82 -10.25 14.55 -3.93
N ASP A 83 -10.10 15.76 -3.41
CA ASP A 83 -9.46 16.03 -2.11
C ASP A 83 -10.25 15.34 -0.98
N LEU A 84 -11.58 15.49 -0.96
CA LEU A 84 -12.46 14.79 -0.01
C LEU A 84 -12.28 13.27 -0.04
N ARG A 85 -12.16 12.69 -1.25
CA ARG A 85 -11.91 11.24 -1.40
C ARG A 85 -10.53 10.84 -0.89
N LEU A 86 -9.48 11.60 -1.19
CA LEU A 86 -8.12 11.31 -0.71
C LEU A 86 -8.00 11.46 0.81
N SER A 87 -8.59 12.52 1.37
CA SER A 87 -8.59 12.77 2.81
C SER A 87 -9.35 11.67 3.55
N SER A 88 -10.49 11.22 3.02
CA SER A 88 -11.24 10.09 3.59
C SER A 88 -10.43 8.80 3.54
N GLN A 89 -9.81 8.47 2.40
CA GLN A 89 -8.96 7.28 2.26
C GLN A 89 -7.78 7.30 3.24
N PHE A 90 -7.06 8.41 3.30
CA PHE A 90 -5.95 8.57 4.25
C PHE A 90 -6.42 8.40 5.70
N PHE A 91 -7.57 9.01 6.04
CA PHE A 91 -8.16 8.88 7.36
C PHE A 91 -8.45 7.42 7.71
N GLN A 92 -9.18 6.69 6.86
CA GLN A 92 -9.57 5.29 7.10
C GLN A 92 -8.36 4.36 7.25
N MET A 93 -7.28 4.65 6.52
CA MET A 93 -6.03 3.91 6.59
C MET A 93 -5.25 4.20 7.87
N THR A 94 -5.24 5.45 8.32
CA THR A 94 -4.37 5.93 9.41
C THR A 94 -5.03 5.80 10.79
N SER A 95 -6.36 5.96 10.86
CA SER A 95 -7.10 5.97 12.13
C SER A 95 -7.05 4.63 12.88
N ASN A 96 -6.78 3.53 12.17
CA ASN A 96 -6.70 2.18 12.72
C ASN A 96 -5.25 1.71 12.92
N LEU A 97 -4.25 2.58 12.72
CA LEU A 97 -2.86 2.22 12.95
C LEU A 97 -2.55 2.29 14.44
N PRO A 98 -1.97 1.22 15.02
CA PRO A 98 -1.67 1.19 16.44
C PRO A 98 -0.52 2.16 16.75
N VAL A 99 -0.73 2.98 17.78
CA VAL A 99 0.29 3.80 18.40
C VAL A 99 1.07 2.92 19.38
N THR A 100 2.40 2.93 19.29
CA THR A 100 3.29 2.11 20.13
C THR A 100 4.21 2.92 21.02
N THR A 101 4.30 4.23 20.76
CA THR A 101 5.08 5.15 21.58
C THR A 101 4.28 6.42 21.81
N LEU A 102 4.35 6.97 23.02
CA LEU A 102 3.79 8.28 23.35
C LEU A 102 4.93 9.14 23.92
N ASP A 103 5.16 10.32 23.35
CA ASP A 103 6.27 11.21 23.73
C ASP A 103 7.65 10.52 23.76
N GLY A 104 7.87 9.57 22.83
CA GLY A 104 9.11 8.80 22.74
C GLY A 104 9.24 7.66 23.75
N VAL A 105 8.23 7.42 24.60
CA VAL A 105 8.18 6.31 25.55
C VAL A 105 7.35 5.17 24.96
N ARG A 106 7.90 3.95 24.96
CA ARG A 106 7.18 2.76 24.52
C ARG A 106 5.99 2.50 25.43
N MET A 107 4.81 2.32 24.84
CA MET A 107 3.60 2.00 25.58
C MET A 107 3.69 0.58 26.14
N GLU A 108 3.15 0.38 27.36
CA GLU A 108 3.04 -0.94 27.98
C GLU A 108 2.06 -1.84 27.20
N GLU A 109 2.20 -3.16 27.36
CA GLU A 109 1.27 -4.12 26.75
C GLU A 109 -0.15 -3.90 27.28
N GLY A 110 -1.07 -3.56 26.37
CA GLY A 110 -2.45 -3.22 26.68
C GLY A 110 -3.31 -3.21 25.42
N PRO A 111 -4.59 -2.81 25.52
CA PRO A 111 -5.41 -2.61 24.34
C PRO A 111 -4.75 -1.59 23.40
N PRO A 112 -4.82 -1.80 22.07
CA PRO A 112 -4.19 -0.89 21.12
C PRO A 112 -4.76 0.51 21.27
N SER A 113 -3.87 1.50 21.25
CA SER A 113 -4.22 2.92 21.22
C SER A 113 -4.10 3.44 19.79
N PHE A 114 -4.93 4.41 19.44
CA PHE A 114 -5.05 4.98 18.11
C PHE A 114 -4.99 6.51 18.18
N LEU A 115 -4.65 7.15 17.06
CA LEU A 115 -4.68 8.61 16.96
C LEU A 115 -6.12 9.13 17.03
N GLY A 116 -6.30 10.30 17.65
CA GLY A 116 -7.54 11.06 17.54
C GLY A 116 -7.77 11.58 16.12
N GLU A 117 -9.03 11.84 15.75
CA GLU A 117 -9.37 12.26 14.38
C GLU A 117 -8.62 13.53 13.94
N ASP A 118 -8.54 14.52 14.83
CA ASP A 118 -7.81 15.77 14.58
C ASP A 118 -6.31 15.52 14.35
N GLN A 119 -5.72 14.55 15.04
CA GLN A 119 -4.29 14.23 14.86
C GLN A 119 -4.05 13.58 13.50
N VAL A 120 -4.93 12.68 13.06
CA VAL A 120 -4.86 12.07 11.73
C VAL A 120 -4.98 13.15 10.65
N MET A 121 -5.95 14.05 10.78
CA MET A 121 -6.17 15.12 9.82
C MET A 121 -5.06 16.18 9.86
N GLN A 122 -4.46 16.44 11.02
CA GLN A 122 -3.28 17.27 11.15
C GLN A 122 -2.09 16.68 10.38
N ILE A 123 -1.83 15.38 10.51
CA ILE A 123 -0.77 14.71 9.75
C ILE A 123 -1.06 14.78 8.25
N TYR A 124 -2.31 14.53 7.82
CA TYR A 124 -2.71 14.69 6.42
C TYR A 124 -2.41 16.09 5.89
N GLY A 125 -2.82 17.14 6.61
CA GLY A 125 -2.58 18.52 6.23
C GLY A 125 -1.10 18.88 6.18
N ASN A 126 -0.29 18.38 7.12
CA ASN A 126 1.15 18.59 7.11
C ASN A 126 1.84 17.89 5.92
N ILE A 127 1.36 16.72 5.50
CA ILE A 127 1.85 16.05 4.29
C ILE A 127 1.45 16.84 3.05
N PHE A 128 0.23 17.39 3.02
CA PHE A 128 -0.24 18.21 1.92
C PHE A 128 0.66 19.43 1.71
N ASP A 129 0.88 20.25 2.75
CA ASP A 129 1.75 21.44 2.68
C ASP A 129 3.22 21.08 2.44
N TRP A 130 3.66 19.88 2.81
CA TRP A 130 5.02 19.44 2.48
C TRP A 130 5.22 19.22 0.97
N LEU A 131 4.14 18.85 0.28
CA LEU A 131 4.13 18.40 -1.11
C LEU A 131 3.75 19.49 -2.09
N ASP A 132 2.80 20.36 -1.73
CA ASP A 132 2.22 21.28 -2.68
C ASP A 132 3.26 22.29 -3.19
N ALA A 133 3.17 22.64 -4.48
CA ALA A 133 4.21 23.42 -5.13
C ALA A 133 4.20 24.91 -4.73
N LYS A 134 3.50 25.26 -3.63
CA LYS A 134 3.24 26.62 -3.21
C LYS A 134 4.13 26.99 -2.04
N ASP A 135 5.06 27.88 -2.32
CA ASP A 135 5.97 28.38 -1.30
C ASP A 135 5.31 29.50 -0.48
N GLY A 136 5.05 29.24 0.81
CA GLY A 136 4.79 30.27 1.82
C GLY A 136 3.40 30.92 1.80
N GLU A 137 2.38 30.22 1.29
CA GLU A 137 0.99 30.67 1.34
C GLU A 137 0.29 30.26 2.66
N MET A 138 -1.01 30.53 2.76
CA MET A 138 -1.86 30.13 3.88
C MET A 138 -1.84 28.59 4.00
N PRO A 139 -1.53 28.03 5.18
CA PRO A 139 -1.48 26.58 5.36
C PRO A 139 -2.80 25.92 4.94
N TYR A 140 -2.70 24.73 4.35
CA TYR A 140 -3.86 23.98 3.92
C TYR A 140 -4.82 23.74 5.09
N THR A 141 -6.12 23.92 4.84
CA THR A 141 -7.18 23.61 5.81
C THR A 141 -7.92 22.37 5.35
N THR A 142 -7.86 21.30 6.15
CA THR A 142 -8.49 20.03 5.80
C THR A 142 -10.01 20.13 5.71
N PRO A 143 -10.68 19.41 4.79
CA PRO A 143 -12.08 19.64 4.46
C PRO A 143 -13.11 19.12 5.47
N TYR A 144 -12.73 18.22 6.39
CA TYR A 144 -13.66 17.58 7.34
C TYR A 144 -13.57 18.16 8.77
N LEU A 145 -12.36 18.36 9.30
CA LEU A 145 -12.14 18.87 10.67
C LEU A 145 -11.56 20.28 10.71
N GLY A 146 -11.21 20.86 9.56
CA GLY A 146 -10.57 22.17 9.52
C GLY A 146 -9.20 22.20 10.18
N SER A 147 -8.55 21.05 10.39
CA SER A 147 -7.17 20.98 10.84
C SER A 147 -6.29 21.75 9.86
N ILE A 148 -5.33 22.51 10.39
CA ILE A 148 -4.50 23.44 9.62
C ILE A 148 -3.15 22.77 9.42
N GLY A 149 -2.66 22.67 8.19
CA GLY A 149 -1.35 22.09 7.87
C GLY A 149 -0.16 22.89 8.41
N ALA A 150 1.03 22.57 7.89
CA ALA A 150 2.29 23.13 8.38
C ALA A 150 3.18 23.59 7.22
N GLU A 151 3.31 24.90 7.11
CA GLU A 151 4.17 25.60 6.17
C GLU A 151 5.54 25.95 6.79
N GLN A 152 6.41 26.61 6.02
CA GLN A 152 7.78 26.94 6.45
C GLN A 152 7.87 27.63 7.82
N LEU A 153 6.92 28.52 8.15
CA LEU A 153 6.88 29.20 9.45
C LEU A 153 6.63 28.23 10.61
N SER A 154 5.78 27.22 10.42
CA SER A 154 5.50 26.21 11.44
C SER A 154 6.77 25.44 11.82
N TYR A 155 7.64 25.11 10.86
CA TYR A 155 8.90 24.42 11.15
C TYR A 155 9.88 25.32 11.91
N LEU A 156 9.97 26.60 11.55
CA LEU A 156 10.81 27.58 12.24
C LEU A 156 10.35 27.82 13.69
N ASP A 157 9.03 27.95 13.91
CA ASP A 157 8.45 28.18 15.24
C ASP A 157 8.67 26.99 16.20
N TYR A 158 8.75 25.77 15.65
CA TYR A 158 9.11 24.56 16.41
C TYR A 158 10.63 24.35 16.54
N GLY A 159 11.44 25.34 16.15
CA GLY A 159 12.90 25.26 16.24
C GLY A 159 13.53 24.22 15.32
N GLN A 160 12.84 23.83 14.24
CA GLN A 160 13.34 22.89 13.25
C GLN A 160 13.93 23.67 12.06
N GLU A 161 15.25 23.58 11.88
CA GLU A 161 15.96 24.13 10.71
C GLU A 161 15.77 23.22 9.48
N LYS A 162 14.50 23.03 9.09
CA LYS A 162 14.11 22.27 7.90
C LYS A 162 13.50 23.21 6.87
N ILE A 163 13.69 22.88 5.61
CA ILE A 163 13.04 23.56 4.48
C ILE A 163 11.92 22.65 3.99
N VAL A 164 10.71 23.21 3.88
CA VAL A 164 9.56 22.49 3.32
C VAL A 164 9.85 22.18 1.86
N LYS A 165 9.56 20.95 1.43
CA LYS A 165 10.06 20.44 0.14
C LYS A 165 9.37 21.10 -1.05
N ASN A 166 8.08 21.40 -0.92
CA ASN A 166 7.20 21.96 -1.94
C ASN A 166 7.25 21.20 -3.26
N ARG A 167 7.34 19.86 -3.16
CA ARG A 167 7.39 18.92 -4.28
C ARG A 167 7.12 17.49 -3.80
N GLY A 168 6.88 16.60 -4.76
CA GLY A 168 6.77 15.16 -4.53
C GLY A 168 7.91 14.58 -3.68
N LEU A 169 7.55 13.64 -2.81
CA LEU A 169 8.48 12.80 -2.05
C LEU A 169 9.19 11.85 -3.04
N ASP A 170 10.51 11.76 -2.95
CA ASP A 170 11.32 10.81 -3.71
C ASP A 170 11.31 9.45 -2.99
N GLN A 171 11.29 9.45 -1.65
CA GLN A 171 11.23 8.25 -0.81
C GLN A 171 10.20 8.42 0.30
N LEU A 172 9.57 7.30 0.71
CA LEU A 172 8.58 7.31 1.79
C LEU A 172 9.18 7.81 3.12
N ASN A 173 10.46 7.52 3.39
CA ASN A 173 11.13 7.91 4.65
C ASN A 173 11.22 9.43 4.87
N GLU A 174 11.05 10.24 3.83
CA GLU A 174 11.04 11.69 3.94
C GLU A 174 9.88 12.21 4.81
N ILE A 175 8.78 11.46 4.95
CA ILE A 175 7.68 11.82 5.85
C ILE A 175 8.13 11.94 7.31
N ARG A 176 9.25 11.31 7.69
CA ARG A 176 9.87 11.44 9.03
C ARG A 176 10.39 12.84 9.32
N LEU A 177 10.48 13.70 8.29
CA LEU A 177 10.85 15.11 8.41
C LEU A 177 9.64 16.00 8.69
N ILE A 178 8.42 15.51 8.42
CA ILE A 178 7.17 16.25 8.56
C ILE A 178 6.76 16.30 10.03
N ILE A 179 6.32 17.48 10.48
CA ILE A 179 5.92 17.68 11.87
C ILE A 179 4.68 16.84 12.21
N GLY A 180 4.62 16.29 13.42
CA GLY A 180 3.55 15.39 13.85
C GLY A 180 3.78 13.93 13.46
N PHE A 181 4.70 13.63 12.52
CA PHE A 181 4.96 12.24 12.12
C PHE A 181 5.61 11.43 13.24
N ARG A 182 6.69 11.95 13.85
CA ARG A 182 7.39 11.23 14.93
C ARG A 182 6.53 11.18 16.19
N GLU A 183 5.80 12.26 16.44
CA GLU A 183 4.89 12.45 17.57
C GLU A 183 3.67 11.53 17.48
N SER A 184 3.30 11.08 16.27
CA SER A 184 2.20 10.12 16.06
C SER A 184 2.41 8.80 16.81
N GLY A 185 3.67 8.41 17.02
CA GLY A 185 4.02 7.14 17.65
C GLY A 185 3.59 5.88 16.91
N ILE A 186 3.15 6.03 15.66
CA ILE A 186 2.84 4.92 14.76
C ILE A 186 4.17 4.28 14.31
N PRO A 187 4.32 2.95 14.44
CA PRO A 187 5.48 2.22 13.94
C PRO A 187 5.76 2.47 12.46
N TRP A 188 7.02 2.51 12.08
CA TRP A 188 7.42 2.71 10.69
C TRP A 188 6.88 1.61 9.77
N GLU A 189 6.87 0.38 10.26
CA GLU A 189 6.38 -0.79 9.55
C GLU A 189 4.90 -0.64 9.17
N SER A 190 4.10 0.06 10.00
CA SER A 190 2.71 0.39 9.67
C SER A 190 2.63 1.34 8.48
N TRP A 191 3.50 2.35 8.41
CA TRP A 191 3.53 3.27 7.27
C TRP A 191 3.95 2.56 5.98
N GLU A 192 4.98 1.70 6.04
CA GLU A 192 5.43 0.93 4.87
C GLU A 192 4.41 -0.10 4.39
N ARG A 193 3.52 -0.57 5.27
CA ARG A 193 2.44 -1.51 4.95
C ARG A 193 1.34 -0.87 4.09
N TYR A 194 1.10 0.42 4.25
CA TYR A 194 -0.09 1.07 3.67
C TYR A 194 0.24 2.15 2.64
N PHE A 195 1.43 2.74 2.69
CA PHE A 195 1.79 3.91 1.90
C PHE A 195 3.01 3.68 1.00
N THR A 196 3.08 4.49 -0.06
CA THR A 196 4.21 4.57 -0.97
C THR A 196 4.35 6.00 -1.50
N THR A 197 5.49 6.32 -2.11
CA THR A 197 5.70 7.55 -2.90
C THR A 197 5.82 7.27 -4.39
N TYR A 198 5.91 5.98 -4.74
CA TYR A 198 6.07 5.53 -6.10
C TYR A 198 4.71 5.41 -6.81
N PRO A 199 4.68 5.48 -8.15
CA PRO A 199 3.47 5.20 -8.91
C PRO A 199 2.92 3.80 -8.61
N VAL A 200 1.60 3.67 -8.69
CA VAL A 200 0.85 2.43 -8.45
C VAL A 200 -0.30 2.34 -9.45
N GLY A 201 -0.81 1.14 -9.72
CA GLY A 201 -1.94 0.95 -10.64
C GLY A 201 -1.60 1.32 -12.08
N LYS A 202 -2.63 1.34 -12.93
CA LYS A 202 -2.45 1.65 -14.35
C LYS A 202 -2.14 3.14 -14.56
N PRO A 203 -1.25 3.48 -15.52
CA PRO A 203 -1.20 4.83 -16.07
C PRO A 203 -2.60 5.26 -16.52
N PRO A 204 -2.95 6.55 -16.41
CA PRO A 204 -4.31 6.99 -16.65
C PRO A 204 -4.77 6.62 -18.06
N GLU A 205 -6.01 6.12 -18.17
CA GLU A 205 -6.77 6.30 -19.40
C GLU A 205 -7.23 7.77 -19.46
N ALA A 206 -7.54 8.27 -20.65
CA ALA A 206 -7.94 9.67 -20.81
C ALA A 206 -9.15 10.00 -19.90
N GLY A 207 -8.92 10.75 -18.81
CA GLY A 207 -9.93 11.17 -17.84
C GLY A 207 -9.87 10.49 -16.46
N THR A 208 -8.98 9.52 -16.22
CA THR A 208 -8.76 8.98 -14.86
C THR A 208 -7.59 9.67 -14.16
N PRO A 209 -7.66 9.94 -12.85
CA PRO A 209 -6.49 10.39 -12.08
C PRO A 209 -5.38 9.35 -12.17
N GLU A 210 -4.13 9.78 -12.40
CA GLU A 210 -2.99 8.87 -12.36
C GLU A 210 -2.89 8.20 -10.99
N GLY A 211 -2.52 6.91 -10.97
CA GLY A 211 -2.02 6.31 -9.75
C GLY A 211 -3.07 5.79 -8.76
N GLU A 212 -4.27 5.41 -9.21
CA GLU A 212 -5.28 4.83 -8.32
C GLU A 212 -4.88 3.42 -7.85
N SER A 213 -4.86 3.24 -6.52
CA SER A 213 -4.52 1.97 -5.92
C SER A 213 -5.54 0.89 -6.29
N ARG A 214 -5.07 -0.31 -6.64
CA ARG A 214 -5.90 -1.49 -6.89
C ARG A 214 -5.27 -2.72 -6.26
N LEU A 215 -6.11 -3.59 -5.71
CA LEU A 215 -5.68 -4.80 -5.01
C LEU A 215 -5.58 -5.99 -5.97
N ASN A 216 -4.44 -6.67 -5.96
CA ASN A 216 -4.29 -7.94 -6.66
C ASN A 216 -5.00 -9.05 -5.89
N ILE A 217 -6.18 -9.46 -6.36
CA ILE A 217 -7.03 -10.42 -5.66
C ILE A 217 -6.41 -11.82 -5.58
N ASN A 218 -5.52 -12.15 -6.52
CA ASN A 218 -4.82 -13.42 -6.53
C ASN A 218 -3.77 -13.49 -5.42
N LEU A 219 -3.30 -12.36 -4.90
CA LEU A 219 -2.21 -12.29 -3.93
C LEU A 219 -2.65 -11.84 -2.54
N ALA A 220 -3.76 -11.11 -2.44
CA ALA A 220 -4.31 -10.62 -1.17
C ALA A 220 -4.82 -11.76 -0.27
N THR A 221 -4.92 -11.56 1.04
CA THR A 221 -5.74 -12.40 1.94
C THR A 221 -7.20 -11.92 1.98
N GLU A 222 -8.07 -12.63 2.71
CA GLU A 222 -9.45 -12.18 2.97
C GLU A 222 -9.47 -10.85 3.73
N GLU A 223 -8.66 -10.75 4.79
CA GLU A 223 -8.53 -9.55 5.61
C GLU A 223 -8.02 -8.36 4.78
N GLU A 224 -7.05 -8.59 3.89
CA GLU A 224 -6.52 -7.52 3.04
C GLU A 224 -7.54 -6.99 2.03
N ILE A 225 -8.48 -7.83 1.56
CA ILE A 225 -9.60 -7.38 0.71
C ILE A 225 -10.53 -6.47 1.51
N ILE A 226 -10.89 -6.90 2.72
CA ILE A 226 -11.77 -6.13 3.60
C ILE A 226 -11.12 -4.80 3.97
N GLU A 227 -9.87 -4.83 4.44
CA GLU A 227 -9.07 -3.66 4.78
C GLU A 227 -8.93 -2.72 3.59
N PHE A 228 -8.72 -3.24 2.38
CA PHE A 228 -8.57 -2.41 1.17
C PHE A 228 -9.88 -1.73 0.78
N LEU A 229 -11.00 -2.45 0.76
CA LEU A 229 -12.31 -1.88 0.41
C LEU A 229 -12.76 -0.84 1.44
N ASN A 230 -12.54 -1.07 2.73
CA ASN A 230 -12.93 -0.14 3.80
C ASN A 230 -12.23 1.23 3.71
N ARG A 231 -11.11 1.35 2.98
CA ARG A 231 -10.45 2.63 2.71
C ARG A 231 -11.34 3.58 1.91
N PHE A 232 -12.27 3.03 1.11
CA PHE A 232 -13.17 3.80 0.26
C PHE A 232 -14.47 4.18 0.94
N ASP A 233 -14.61 3.97 2.25
CA ASP A 233 -15.78 4.41 3.01
C ASP A 233 -16.01 5.92 2.84
N GLN A 234 -17.24 6.25 2.42
CA GLN A 234 -17.67 7.60 2.06
C GLN A 234 -18.38 8.33 3.20
N ASN A 235 -18.42 7.77 4.41
CA ASN A 235 -19.05 8.39 5.59
C ASN A 235 -18.53 9.80 5.95
N ARG A 236 -17.38 10.22 5.41
CA ARG A 236 -16.77 11.56 5.60
C ARG A 236 -16.89 12.48 4.39
N ILE A 237 -17.61 12.04 3.37
CA ILE A 237 -17.86 12.80 2.15
C ILE A 237 -19.31 13.33 2.21
N PRO A 238 -19.63 14.51 1.65
CA PRO A 238 -21.01 14.93 1.46
C PRO A 238 -21.80 13.91 0.64
N SER A 239 -23.04 13.61 1.05
CA SER A 239 -23.87 12.58 0.41
C SER A 239 -24.15 12.82 -1.07
N GLU A 240 -24.10 14.08 -1.51
CA GLU A 240 -24.28 14.49 -2.90
C GLU A 240 -23.13 14.01 -3.81
N LEU A 241 -21.98 13.67 -3.23
CA LEU A 241 -20.78 13.21 -3.92
C LEU A 241 -20.58 11.70 -3.77
N PHE A 242 -21.56 10.98 -3.22
CA PHE A 242 -21.47 9.54 -3.03
C PHE A 242 -21.48 8.81 -4.36
N GLU A 243 -20.51 7.93 -4.53
CA GLU A 243 -20.55 6.95 -5.60
C GLU A 243 -21.25 5.70 -5.06
N SER A 244 -22.56 5.58 -5.30
CA SER A 244 -23.38 4.47 -4.79
C SER A 244 -22.74 3.11 -5.03
N ASN A 245 -22.14 2.91 -6.22
CA ASN A 245 -21.49 1.65 -6.56
C ASN A 245 -20.26 1.37 -5.70
N THR A 246 -19.52 2.40 -5.32
CA THR A 246 -18.37 2.28 -4.42
C THR A 246 -18.83 1.94 -3.02
N GLN A 247 -19.86 2.62 -2.51
CA GLN A 247 -20.40 2.36 -1.19
C GLN A 247 -20.98 0.94 -1.04
N GLU A 248 -21.64 0.40 -2.08
CA GLU A 248 -22.11 -1.00 -2.08
C GLU A 248 -20.97 -2.01 -1.91
N TYR A 249 -19.81 -1.77 -2.53
CA TYR A 249 -18.63 -2.62 -2.36
C TYR A 249 -18.05 -2.50 -0.94
N VAL A 250 -18.02 -1.29 -0.37
CA VAL A 250 -17.56 -1.07 1.01
C VAL A 250 -18.46 -1.82 2.00
N ILE A 251 -19.78 -1.65 1.91
CA ILE A 251 -20.75 -2.28 2.82
C ILE A 251 -20.66 -3.81 2.77
N ASN A 252 -20.39 -4.37 1.58
CA ASN A 252 -20.35 -5.82 1.35
C ASN A 252 -18.93 -6.39 1.34
N ALA A 253 -17.94 -5.67 1.86
CA ALA A 253 -16.53 -6.05 1.79
C ALA A 253 -16.26 -7.47 2.33
N ALA A 254 -16.89 -7.87 3.45
CA ALA A 254 -16.75 -9.21 4.01
C ALA A 254 -17.34 -10.31 3.10
N ASN A 255 -18.52 -10.08 2.50
CA ASN A 255 -19.12 -11.03 1.56
C ASN A 255 -18.26 -11.16 0.30
N ILE A 256 -17.76 -10.04 -0.23
CA ILE A 256 -16.87 -9.99 -1.39
C ILE A 256 -15.57 -10.77 -1.10
N ALA A 257 -14.94 -10.51 0.05
CA ALA A 257 -13.71 -11.18 0.44
C ALA A 257 -13.92 -12.69 0.59
N SER A 258 -14.98 -13.10 1.28
CA SER A 258 -15.35 -14.50 1.43
C SER A 258 -15.55 -15.18 0.08
N VAL A 259 -16.34 -14.61 -0.84
CA VAL A 259 -16.58 -15.16 -2.19
C VAL A 259 -15.27 -15.26 -2.98
N LEU A 260 -14.46 -14.21 -2.97
CA LEU A 260 -13.23 -14.17 -3.76
C LEU A 260 -12.13 -15.08 -3.19
N LYS A 261 -12.23 -15.45 -1.90
CA LYS A 261 -11.32 -16.36 -1.20
C LYS A 261 -11.91 -17.73 -0.89
N GLN A 262 -13.07 -18.06 -1.46
CA GLN A 262 -13.56 -19.43 -1.42
C GLN A 262 -12.51 -20.37 -2.01
N GLN A 263 -12.01 -21.27 -1.17
CA GLN A 263 -11.01 -22.25 -1.54
C GLN A 263 -11.61 -23.22 -2.55
N LYS A 264 -11.02 -23.29 -3.75
CA LYS A 264 -11.36 -24.35 -4.68
C LYS A 264 -10.45 -25.53 -4.34
N GLY A 265 -11.06 -26.63 -3.93
CA GLY A 265 -10.37 -27.89 -3.69
C GLY A 265 -9.69 -28.40 -4.97
N THR A 266 -8.50 -27.90 -5.23
CA THR A 266 -7.59 -28.42 -6.25
C THR A 266 -6.39 -28.96 -5.51
N ILE A 267 -6.16 -30.26 -5.71
CA ILE A 267 -5.12 -31.04 -5.04
C ILE A 267 -3.76 -30.44 -5.40
N GLY A 268 -3.22 -29.60 -4.51
CA GLY A 268 -1.79 -29.26 -4.54
C GLY A 268 -0.94 -30.50 -4.24
N PRO A 269 0.39 -30.46 -4.47
CA PRO A 269 1.29 -31.60 -4.23
C PRO A 269 1.31 -32.12 -2.77
N LEU A 270 0.61 -31.45 -1.84
CA LEU A 270 0.49 -31.77 -0.42
C LEU A 270 -0.96 -31.89 0.09
N ASN A 271 -1.99 -32.03 -0.76
CA ASN A 271 -3.42 -32.01 -0.36
C ASN A 271 -3.86 -30.74 0.39
N MET A 272 -3.22 -29.60 0.14
CA MET A 272 -3.63 -28.31 0.70
C MET A 272 -4.73 -27.67 -0.17
N LEU A 273 -5.71 -27.03 0.48
CA LEU A 273 -6.73 -26.22 -0.17
C LEU A 273 -6.05 -24.98 -0.77
N VAL A 274 -6.35 -24.66 -2.03
CA VAL A 274 -5.78 -23.51 -2.74
C VAL A 274 -6.89 -22.52 -3.08
N ASP A 275 -6.62 -21.24 -2.88
CA ASP A 275 -7.51 -20.15 -3.30
C ASP A 275 -7.82 -20.24 -4.79
N ALA A 276 -9.03 -19.85 -5.18
CA ALA A 276 -9.36 -19.62 -6.58
C ALA A 276 -8.36 -18.65 -7.24
N GLU A 277 -8.11 -18.87 -8.53
CA GLU A 277 -7.27 -18.01 -9.37
C GLU A 277 -8.11 -17.30 -10.42
N TYR A 278 -7.95 -15.99 -10.49
CA TYR A 278 -8.68 -15.08 -11.37
C TYR A 278 -7.75 -14.61 -12.48
N ARG A 279 -7.56 -15.47 -13.49
CA ARG A 279 -6.64 -15.19 -14.61
C ARG A 279 -7.33 -14.54 -15.80
N GLN A 280 -8.62 -14.80 -16.03
CA GLN A 280 -9.32 -14.36 -17.23
C GLN A 280 -10.03 -13.01 -17.02
N PRO A 281 -10.13 -12.14 -18.04
CA PRO A 281 -10.95 -10.94 -17.96
C PRO A 281 -12.37 -11.28 -17.52
N GLY A 282 -12.93 -10.51 -16.58
CA GLY A 282 -14.28 -10.73 -16.05
C GLY A 282 -14.42 -11.94 -15.11
N SER A 283 -13.36 -12.69 -14.79
CA SER A 283 -13.46 -13.83 -13.87
C SER A 283 -13.81 -13.43 -12.44
N ILE A 284 -13.38 -12.24 -12.01
CA ILE A 284 -13.73 -11.67 -10.70
C ILE A 284 -15.23 -11.38 -10.65
N GLN A 285 -15.75 -10.61 -11.61
CA GLN A 285 -17.20 -10.34 -11.72
C GLN A 285 -18.00 -11.64 -11.82
N SER A 286 -17.54 -12.61 -12.62
CA SER A 286 -18.25 -13.89 -12.79
C SER A 286 -18.35 -14.67 -11.48
N ALA A 287 -17.34 -14.58 -10.61
CA ALA A 287 -17.38 -15.21 -9.29
C ALA A 287 -18.37 -14.49 -8.35
N LEU A 288 -18.38 -13.15 -8.36
CA LEU A 288 -19.36 -12.35 -7.60
C LEU A 288 -20.80 -12.59 -8.10
N ASP A 289 -21.02 -12.63 -9.41
CA ASP A 289 -22.33 -12.91 -10.03
C ASP A 289 -22.86 -14.32 -9.70
N ALA A 290 -21.96 -15.28 -9.46
CA ALA A 290 -22.32 -16.67 -9.18
C ALA A 290 -22.76 -16.91 -7.73
N ASP A 291 -22.40 -16.03 -6.79
CA ASP A 291 -22.73 -16.19 -5.37
C ASP A 291 -23.95 -15.32 -4.97
N PRO A 292 -25.02 -15.91 -4.39
CA PRO A 292 -26.21 -15.17 -3.98
C PRO A 292 -25.97 -14.01 -3.00
N THR A 293 -24.85 -14.02 -2.27
CA THR A 293 -24.50 -12.95 -1.31
C THR A 293 -23.88 -11.72 -1.97
N THR A 294 -23.48 -11.81 -3.25
CA THR A 294 -22.81 -10.73 -3.99
C THR A 294 -23.35 -10.50 -5.41
N ASN A 295 -24.28 -11.33 -5.90
CA ASN A 295 -24.79 -11.23 -7.28
C ASN A 295 -25.63 -9.98 -7.61
N TYR A 296 -25.97 -9.18 -6.60
CA TYR A 296 -26.65 -7.89 -6.75
C TYR A 296 -25.67 -6.72 -6.86
N LEU A 297 -24.37 -6.95 -6.65
CA LEU A 297 -23.37 -5.89 -6.71
C LEU A 297 -23.34 -5.26 -8.11
N PRO A 298 -23.09 -3.94 -8.20
CA PRO A 298 -23.00 -3.24 -9.47
C PRO A 298 -21.93 -3.88 -10.38
N ARG A 299 -22.32 -4.26 -11.60
CA ARG A 299 -21.38 -4.83 -12.57
C ARG A 299 -20.29 -3.83 -12.96
N GLN A 300 -19.08 -4.34 -13.20
CA GLN A 300 -17.88 -3.57 -13.59
C GLN A 300 -17.30 -2.66 -12.49
N ALA A 301 -17.98 -2.51 -11.36
CA ALA A 301 -17.46 -1.71 -10.25
C ALA A 301 -16.22 -2.36 -9.59
N GLU A 302 -16.05 -3.68 -9.73
CA GLU A 302 -14.87 -4.41 -9.27
C GLU A 302 -13.57 -3.90 -9.90
N GLN A 303 -13.65 -3.36 -11.12
CA GLN A 303 -12.48 -2.86 -11.86
C GLN A 303 -11.86 -1.60 -11.24
N LYS A 304 -12.63 -0.88 -10.41
CA LYS A 304 -12.12 0.23 -9.60
C LYS A 304 -11.20 -0.26 -8.48
N PHE A 305 -11.46 -1.46 -7.96
CA PHE A 305 -10.81 -1.96 -6.74
C PHE A 305 -9.77 -3.02 -7.03
N PHE A 306 -9.99 -3.86 -8.03
CA PHE A 306 -9.26 -5.12 -8.18
C PHE A 306 -8.51 -5.21 -9.50
N ILE A 307 -7.36 -5.87 -9.43
CA ILE A 307 -6.56 -6.32 -10.56
C ILE A 307 -6.29 -7.82 -10.44
N ARG A 308 -5.99 -8.44 -11.58
CA ARG A 308 -5.65 -9.87 -11.67
C ARG A 308 -4.15 -10.12 -11.57
N PHE A 309 -3.38 -9.16 -12.06
CA PHE A 309 -1.93 -9.19 -12.16
C PHE A 309 -1.41 -7.82 -11.77
N SER A 310 -0.30 -7.80 -11.05
CA SER A 310 0.31 -6.55 -10.62
C SER A 310 1.17 -5.95 -11.73
N GLU A 311 1.24 -4.63 -11.73
CA GLU A 311 2.09 -3.88 -12.65
C GLU A 311 3.30 -3.30 -11.94
N TRP A 312 3.20 -3.05 -10.62
CA TRP A 312 4.24 -2.38 -9.86
C TRP A 312 4.77 -3.26 -8.73
N TYR A 313 6.09 -3.37 -8.66
CA TYR A 313 6.78 -4.20 -7.67
C TYR A 313 7.87 -3.42 -6.96
N GLN A 314 7.96 -3.63 -5.64
CA GLN A 314 9.10 -3.24 -4.84
C GLN A 314 9.96 -4.47 -4.57
N ILE A 315 11.25 -4.32 -4.84
CA ILE A 315 12.27 -5.34 -4.60
C ILE A 315 13.27 -4.76 -3.61
N ARG A 316 13.49 -5.43 -2.48
CA ARG A 316 14.56 -5.12 -1.54
C ARG A 316 15.43 -6.35 -1.34
N LEU A 317 16.72 -6.18 -1.56
CA LEU A 317 17.74 -7.20 -1.34
C LEU A 317 18.71 -6.68 -0.29
N LYS A 318 19.21 -7.58 0.56
CA LYS A 318 20.13 -7.22 1.63
C LYS A 318 21.15 -8.34 1.82
N ALA A 319 22.41 -7.94 1.96
CA ALA A 319 23.51 -8.85 2.25
C ALA A 319 24.49 -8.16 3.22
N GLU A 320 25.28 -8.97 3.92
CA GLU A 320 26.34 -8.50 4.80
C GLU A 320 27.62 -9.30 4.51
N LEU A 321 28.75 -8.60 4.42
CA LEU A 321 30.08 -9.15 4.25
C LEU A 321 31.03 -8.42 5.19
N ASP A 322 31.77 -9.16 6.02
CA ASP A 322 32.73 -8.60 7.01
C ASP A 322 32.14 -7.50 7.92
N GLY A 323 30.85 -7.61 8.27
CA GLY A 323 30.13 -6.62 9.06
C GLY A 323 29.70 -5.37 8.29
N VAL A 324 29.95 -5.32 6.97
CA VAL A 324 29.45 -4.27 6.07
C VAL A 324 28.15 -4.74 5.44
N LEU A 325 27.08 -3.99 5.71
CA LEU A 325 25.75 -4.26 5.18
C LEU A 325 25.54 -3.50 3.89
N ALA A 326 25.17 -4.22 2.84
CA ALA A 326 24.75 -3.65 1.55
C ALA A 326 23.26 -3.92 1.34
N SER A 327 22.55 -2.92 0.83
CA SER A 327 21.14 -3.08 0.48
C SER A 327 20.81 -2.46 -0.88
N VAL A 328 19.93 -3.14 -1.61
CA VAL A 328 19.38 -2.66 -2.87
C VAL A 328 17.89 -2.49 -2.70
N GLU A 329 17.36 -1.35 -3.11
CA GLU A 329 15.93 -1.13 -3.32
C GLU A 329 15.67 -0.79 -4.78
N ALA A 330 14.73 -1.48 -5.40
CA ALA A 330 14.29 -1.21 -6.76
C ALA A 330 12.77 -1.17 -6.86
N ILE A 331 12.27 -0.24 -7.66
CA ILE A 331 10.86 -0.16 -8.05
C ILE A 331 10.76 -0.46 -9.53
N VAL A 332 10.04 -1.53 -9.83
CA VAL A 332 9.95 -2.11 -11.16
C VAL A 332 8.50 -2.08 -11.63
N GLN A 333 8.29 -1.56 -12.82
CA GLN A 333 7.03 -1.70 -13.55
C GLN A 333 7.15 -2.85 -14.54
N ILE A 334 6.15 -3.72 -14.59
CA ILE A 334 5.96 -4.75 -15.61
C ILE A 334 4.66 -4.47 -16.34
N ARG A 335 4.76 -3.99 -17.58
CA ARG A 335 3.61 -3.78 -18.46
C ARG A 335 3.10 -5.10 -18.99
N ARG A 336 1.78 -5.26 -18.94
CA ARG A 336 1.08 -6.49 -19.33
C ARG A 336 0.04 -6.21 -20.41
N ASP A 337 -0.25 -7.23 -21.22
CA ASP A 337 -1.38 -7.21 -22.15
C ASP A 337 -2.71 -7.47 -21.41
N ASP A 338 -3.81 -7.54 -22.15
CA ASP A 338 -5.16 -7.72 -21.60
C ASP A 338 -5.35 -9.11 -20.98
N GLU A 339 -4.56 -10.08 -21.42
CA GLU A 339 -4.46 -11.44 -20.94
C GLU A 339 -3.64 -11.53 -19.63
N GLY A 340 -2.81 -10.52 -19.34
CA GLY A 340 -1.97 -10.43 -18.15
C GLY A 340 -0.53 -10.88 -18.35
N GLU A 341 -0.14 -11.18 -19.59
CA GLU A 341 1.22 -11.59 -19.93
C GLU A 341 2.14 -10.37 -20.06
N PRO A 342 3.41 -10.47 -19.59
CA PRO A 342 4.37 -9.39 -19.76
C PRO A 342 4.60 -9.08 -21.24
N ILE A 343 4.45 -7.82 -21.62
CA ILE A 343 4.73 -7.36 -22.97
C ILE A 343 6.25 -7.35 -23.17
N LYS A 344 6.72 -7.69 -24.38
CA LYS A 344 8.13 -7.56 -24.75
C LYS A 344 8.62 -6.13 -24.51
N ASP A 345 9.79 -5.99 -23.87
CA ASP A 345 10.37 -4.71 -23.46
C ASP A 345 9.45 -3.91 -22.50
N GLY A 346 8.50 -4.58 -21.85
CA GLY A 346 7.53 -4.00 -20.92
C GLY A 346 8.05 -3.82 -19.49
N ILE A 347 9.32 -4.13 -19.22
CA ILE A 347 9.94 -3.97 -17.90
C ILE A 347 10.66 -2.62 -17.84
N ALA A 348 10.32 -1.81 -16.84
CA ALA A 348 10.99 -0.54 -16.57
C ALA A 348 11.39 -0.44 -15.09
N ILE A 349 12.62 -0.01 -14.82
CA ILE A 349 13.09 0.29 -13.46
C ILE A 349 12.92 1.80 -13.26
N HIS A 350 12.03 2.18 -12.36
CA HIS A 350 11.70 3.58 -12.06
C HIS A 350 12.52 4.14 -10.90
N HIS A 351 12.99 3.26 -10.02
CA HIS A 351 13.87 3.62 -8.93
C HIS A 351 14.88 2.50 -8.71
N PHE A 352 16.12 2.87 -8.43
CA PHE A 352 17.20 1.96 -8.04
C PHE A 352 18.12 2.68 -7.07
N LEU A 353 18.23 2.16 -5.86
CA LEU A 353 19.09 2.69 -4.81
C LEU A 353 19.96 1.56 -4.27
N LEU A 354 21.27 1.82 -4.20
CA LEU A 354 22.26 0.97 -3.54
C LEU A 354 22.80 1.74 -2.35
N ASN A 355 22.57 1.20 -1.14
CA ASN A 355 23.04 1.77 0.13
C ASN A 355 24.08 0.88 0.79
#